data_AF-A0A970AG98-F1
#
_entry.id   AF-A0A970AG98-F1
#
_cell.length_a   1.000
_cell.length_b   1.000
_cell.length_c   1.000
_cell.angle_alpha   90.00
_cell.angle_beta   90.00
_cell.angle_gamma   90.00
#
_symmetry.space_group_name_H-M   'P 1'
#
loop_
_entity.id
_entity.type
_entity.pdbx_description
1 polymer ?
#
loop_
_entity_poly.entity_id
_entity_poly.type
_entity_poly.pdbx_seq_one_letter_code
_entity_poly.pdbx_strand_id
1 'polypeptide(L)'
;MSTKKLILFLALDLAVLALLLLASAYYGMVHLLLLFLGLLLVILGALDYYNGIVSRMLAVLFKLPGSEKRSLLDLLPVLLSLLVVIYSSLLLFQHGPVNQVQRQVMQGGLFPTFCCWTLAGTGVVIAIAAAVTWWSERKR
;
A
#
# COMPACT_ATOMS: atom_id res chain seq x y z
N MET A 1 11.86 6.12 -17.75
CA MET A 1 10.50 6.69 -17.68
C MET A 1 10.65 8.17 -17.32
N SER A 2 9.83 9.09 -17.82
CA SER A 2 9.85 10.49 -17.34
C SER A 2 9.36 10.53 -15.90
N THR A 3 10.03 11.27 -15.02
CA THR A 3 9.69 11.54 -13.61
C THR A 3 8.21 11.84 -13.41
N LYS A 4 7.69 12.70 -14.30
CA LYS A 4 6.29 13.13 -14.30
C LYS A 4 5.34 11.94 -14.46
N LYS A 5 5.71 10.94 -15.27
CA LYS A 5 4.92 9.72 -15.47
C LYS A 5 5.01 8.79 -14.26
N LEU A 6 6.14 8.74 -13.56
CA LEU A 6 6.32 7.95 -12.34
C LEU A 6 5.49 8.51 -11.19
N ILE A 7 5.55 9.82 -10.97
CA ILE A 7 4.74 10.50 -9.95
C ILE A 7 3.25 10.35 -10.27
N LEU A 8 2.85 10.51 -11.55
CA LEU A 8 1.45 10.33 -11.96
C LEU A 8 0.97 8.89 -11.72
N PHE A 9 1.78 7.89 -12.07
CA PHE A 9 1.46 6.49 -11.83
C PHE A 9 1.30 6.20 -10.34
N LEU A 10 2.23 6.68 -9.51
CA LEU A 10 2.16 6.53 -8.06
C LEU A 10 0.95 7.23 -7.44
N ALA A 11 0.64 8.44 -7.90
CA ALA A 11 -0.53 9.19 -7.43
C ALA A 11 -1.83 8.47 -7.82
N LEU A 12 -1.91 7.92 -9.03
CA LEU A 12 -3.06 7.15 -9.49
C LEU A 12 -3.24 5.88 -8.66
N ASP A 13 -2.15 5.12 -8.44
CA ASP A 13 -2.16 3.90 -7.63
C ASP A 13 -2.63 4.17 -6.19
N LEU A 14 -2.06 5.20 -5.55
CA LEU A 14 -2.47 5.63 -4.21
C LEU A 14 -3.93 6.10 -4.15
N ALA A 15 -4.41 6.80 -5.19
CA ALA A 15 -5.80 7.25 -5.26
C ALA A 15 -6.77 6.07 -5.42
N VAL A 16 -6.45 5.11 -6.28
CA VAL A 16 -7.26 3.88 -6.46
C VAL A 16 -7.30 3.09 -5.15
N LEU A 17 -6.14 2.91 -4.50
CA LEU A 17 -6.06 2.22 -3.22
C LEU A 17 -6.89 2.94 -2.13
N ALA A 18 -6.81 4.27 -2.07
CA ALA A 18 -7.59 5.07 -1.13
C ALA A 18 -9.10 4.92 -1.37
N LEU A 19 -9.55 4.94 -2.63
CA LEU A 19 -10.96 4.72 -2.99
C LEU A 19 -11.43 3.31 -2.60
N LEU A 20 -10.62 2.29 -2.84
CA LEU A 20 -10.92 0.92 -2.42
C LEU A 20 -11.03 0.82 -0.90
N LEU A 21 -10.09 1.42 -0.16
CA LEU A 21 -10.12 1.47 1.29
C LEU A 21 -11.33 2.22 1.83
N LEU A 22 -11.73 3.34 1.22
CA LEU A 22 -12.92 4.09 1.60
C LEU A 22 -14.20 3.27 1.33
N ALA A 23 -14.30 2.63 0.18
CA ALA A 23 -15.42 1.74 -0.12
C ALA A 23 -15.48 0.58 0.89
N SER A 24 -14.35 -0.09 1.14
CA SER A 24 -14.26 -1.14 2.15
C SER A 24 -14.58 -0.64 3.55
N ALA A 25 -14.20 0.60 3.92
CA ALA A 25 -14.54 1.21 5.20
C ALA A 25 -16.04 1.40 5.34
N TYR A 26 -16.70 1.91 4.30
CA TYR A 26 -18.14 2.08 4.28
C TYR A 26 -18.90 0.76 4.50
N TYR A 27 -18.38 -0.35 3.99
CA TYR A 27 -18.96 -1.68 4.17
C TYR A 27 -18.45 -2.44 5.41
N GLY A 28 -17.49 -1.90 6.17
CA GLY A 28 -16.89 -2.59 7.32
C GLY A 28 -15.99 -3.77 6.94
N MET A 29 -15.35 -3.73 5.76
CA MET A 29 -14.53 -4.81 5.20
C MET A 29 -13.05 -4.42 5.04
N VAL A 30 -12.58 -3.38 5.74
CA VAL A 30 -11.20 -2.86 5.58
C VAL A 30 -10.16 -3.92 5.93
N HIS A 31 -10.39 -4.67 7.01
CA HIS A 31 -9.47 -5.73 7.43
C HIS A 31 -9.37 -6.84 6.40
N LEU A 32 -10.43 -7.15 5.65
CA LEU A 32 -10.37 -8.13 4.55
C LEU A 32 -9.50 -7.63 3.40
N LEU A 33 -9.68 -6.37 2.99
CA LEU A 33 -8.88 -5.76 1.93
C LEU A 33 -7.40 -5.69 2.33
N LEU A 34 -7.12 -5.26 3.57
CA LEU A 34 -5.77 -5.19 4.12
C LEU A 34 -5.14 -6.58 4.29
N LEU A 35 -5.93 -7.59 4.69
CA LEU A 35 -5.46 -8.97 4.78
C LEU A 35 -5.05 -9.50 3.40
N PHE A 36 -5.90 -9.30 2.40
CA PHE A 36 -5.61 -9.72 1.02
C PHE A 36 -4.36 -9.03 0.47
N LEU A 37 -4.28 -7.69 0.57
CA LEU A 37 -3.13 -6.92 0.12
C LEU A 37 -1.86 -7.27 0.89
N GLY A 38 -1.96 -7.45 2.21
CA GLY A 38 -0.85 -7.84 3.07
C GLY A 38 -0.31 -9.22 2.69
N LEU A 39 -1.19 -10.21 2.50
CA LEU A 39 -0.77 -11.55 2.04
C LEU A 39 -0.12 -11.48 0.66
N LEU A 40 -0.71 -10.71 -0.27
CA LEU A 40 -0.15 -10.52 -1.60
C LEU A 40 1.27 -9.93 -1.51
N LEU A 41 1.48 -8.88 -0.70
CA LEU A 41 2.78 -8.25 -0.51
C LEU A 41 3.79 -9.18 0.18
N VAL A 42 3.36 -9.97 1.16
CA VAL A 42 4.21 -10.97 1.81
C VAL A 42 4.64 -12.03 0.80
N ILE A 43 3.71 -12.57 0.01
CA ILE A 43 4.01 -13.59 -1.00
C ILE A 43 4.95 -13.02 -2.07
N LEU A 44 4.62 -11.86 -2.65
CA LEU A 44 5.45 -11.23 -3.67
C LEU A 44 6.83 -10.86 -3.14
N GLY A 45 6.91 -10.29 -1.93
CA GLY A 45 8.17 -9.92 -1.30
C GLY A 45 9.02 -11.11 -0.91
N ALA A 46 8.42 -12.19 -0.41
CA ALA A 46 9.14 -13.44 -0.15
C ALA A 46 9.64 -14.07 -1.46
N LEU A 47 8.79 -14.19 -2.47
CA LEU A 47 9.18 -14.70 -3.79
C LEU A 47 10.31 -13.87 -4.40
N ASP A 48 10.28 -12.55 -4.20
CA ASP A 48 11.33 -11.67 -4.69
C ASP A 48 12.63 -11.80 -3.90
N TYR A 49 12.55 -11.93 -2.57
CA TYR A 49 13.72 -12.14 -1.74
C TYR A 49 14.44 -13.46 -2.08
N TYR A 50 13.69 -14.55 -2.27
CA TYR A 50 14.27 -15.85 -2.63
C TYR A 50 14.71 -15.88 -4.09
N ASN A 51 13.82 -15.57 -5.02
CA ASN A 51 14.03 -15.84 -6.44
C ASN A 51 14.39 -14.59 -7.25
N GLY A 52 14.26 -13.37 -6.72
CA GLY A 52 14.48 -12.13 -7.46
C GLY A 52 13.63 -12.00 -8.73
N ILE A 53 12.51 -12.74 -8.84
CA ILE A 53 11.70 -12.82 -10.06
C ILE A 53 10.91 -11.53 -10.23
N VAL A 54 10.30 -11.01 -9.16
CA VAL A 54 9.43 -9.83 -9.22
C VAL A 54 10.27 -8.59 -9.53
N SER A 55 11.40 -8.41 -8.85
CA SER A 55 12.39 -7.37 -9.10
C SER A 55 12.95 -7.44 -10.52
N ARG A 56 13.21 -8.65 -11.06
CA ARG A 56 13.64 -8.80 -12.46
C ARG A 56 12.54 -8.45 -13.45
N MET A 57 11.30 -8.90 -13.23
CA MET A 57 10.16 -8.55 -14.08
C MET A 57 9.89 -7.04 -14.04
N LEU A 58 9.92 -6.41 -12.87
CA LEU A 58 9.79 -4.97 -12.71
C LEU A 58 10.98 -4.22 -13.32
N ALA A 59 12.21 -4.70 -13.16
CA ALA A 59 13.39 -4.09 -13.79
C ALA A 59 13.31 -4.16 -15.33
N VAL A 60 12.80 -5.24 -15.90
CA VAL A 60 12.55 -5.38 -17.34
C VAL A 60 11.41 -4.47 -17.79
N LEU A 61 10.29 -4.45 -17.04
CA LEU A 61 9.11 -3.64 -17.37
C LEU A 61 9.40 -2.13 -17.27
N PHE A 62 10.21 -1.72 -16.29
CA PHE A 62 10.49 -0.31 -15.97
C PHE A 62 11.90 0.16 -16.37
N LYS A 63 12.73 -0.70 -16.98
CA LYS A 63 14.14 -0.44 -17.35
C LYS A 63 14.97 0.09 -16.18
N LEU A 64 14.85 -0.53 -15.01
CA LEU A 64 15.61 -0.16 -13.81
C LEU A 64 16.93 -0.93 -13.76
N PRO A 65 18.05 -0.32 -13.30
CA PRO A 65 19.30 -1.05 -13.09
C PRO A 65 19.09 -2.10 -11.99
N GLY A 66 19.47 -3.35 -12.26
CA GLY A 66 19.36 -4.44 -11.30
C GLY A 66 20.25 -4.18 -10.08
N SER A 67 19.66 -4.19 -8.89
CA SER A 67 20.42 -4.14 -7.63
C SER A 67 20.84 -5.56 -7.23
N GLU A 68 22.14 -5.85 -7.27
CA GLU A 68 22.70 -7.15 -6.85
C GLU A 68 22.91 -7.25 -5.32
N LYS A 69 22.91 -6.12 -4.60
CA LYS A 69 23.14 -6.11 -3.14
C LYS A 69 21.82 -6.27 -2.40
N ARG A 70 21.63 -7.45 -1.80
CA ARG A 70 20.53 -7.75 -0.86
C ARG A 70 20.87 -7.17 0.51
N SER A 71 20.08 -6.21 0.97
CA SER A 71 20.17 -5.60 2.30
C SER A 71 19.13 -6.19 3.24
N LEU A 72 19.41 -6.21 4.55
CA LEU A 72 18.38 -6.51 5.57
C LEU A 72 17.21 -5.51 5.50
N LEU A 73 17.43 -4.31 4.98
CA LEU A 73 16.36 -3.33 4.77
C LEU A 73 15.37 -3.76 3.68
N ASP A 74 15.75 -4.67 2.78
CA ASP A 74 14.85 -5.18 1.72
C ASP A 74 13.79 -6.13 2.29
N LEU A 75 13.99 -6.65 3.51
CA LEU A 75 13.01 -7.45 4.25
C LEU A 75 12.00 -6.59 5.01
N LEU A 76 12.28 -5.30 5.23
CA LEU A 76 11.41 -4.41 5.99
C LEU A 76 9.98 -4.34 5.43
N PRO A 77 9.75 -4.23 4.10
CA PRO A 77 8.40 -4.25 3.54
C PRO A 77 7.66 -5.57 3.80
N VAL A 78 8.37 -6.69 3.79
CA VAL A 78 7.81 -8.03 4.08
C VAL A 78 7.39 -8.11 5.54
N LEU A 79 8.24 -7.66 6.46
CA LEU A 79 7.96 -7.65 7.89
C LEU A 79 6.78 -6.73 8.23
N LEU A 80 6.73 -5.53 7.65
CA LEU A 80 5.60 -4.60 7.83
C LEU A 80 4.30 -5.20 7.27
N SER A 81 4.36 -5.85 6.10
CA SER A 81 3.19 -6.53 5.53
C SER A 81 2.73 -7.70 6.40
N LEU A 82 3.66 -8.44 6.99
CA LEU A 82 3.35 -9.53 7.93
C LEU A 82 2.62 -9.02 9.17
N LEU A 83 3.06 -7.89 9.74
CA LEU A 83 2.36 -7.24 10.85
C LEU A 83 0.93 -6.85 10.47
N VAL A 84 0.73 -6.30 9.26
CA VAL A 84 -0.60 -5.98 8.72
C VAL A 84 -1.45 -7.25 8.60
N VAL A 85 -0.88 -8.36 8.10
CA VAL A 85 -1.58 -9.65 7.98
C VAL A 85 -1.99 -10.18 9.36
N ILE A 86 -1.09 -10.16 10.34
CA ILE A 86 -1.37 -10.63 11.70
C ILE A 86 -2.49 -9.80 12.31
N TYR A 87 -2.38 -8.48 12.28
CA TYR A 87 -3.39 -7.58 12.84
C TYR A 87 -4.74 -7.73 12.13
N SER A 88 -4.75 -7.79 10.80
CA SER A 88 -5.99 -7.94 10.02
C SER A 88 -6.64 -9.31 10.22
N SER A 89 -5.84 -10.36 10.42
CA SER A 89 -6.34 -11.70 10.77
C SER A 89 -7.00 -11.70 12.14
N LEU A 90 -6.40 -11.04 13.13
CA LEU A 90 -7.02 -10.89 14.46
C LEU A 90 -8.38 -10.18 14.37
N LEU A 91 -8.46 -9.10 13.59
CA LEU A 91 -9.73 -8.41 13.35
C LEU A 91 -10.76 -9.29 12.64
N LEU A 92 -10.33 -10.12 11.68
CA LEU A 92 -11.18 -11.10 11.00
C LEU A 92 -11.75 -12.13 11.98
N PHE A 93 -10.93 -12.66 12.90
CA PHE A 93 -11.39 -13.61 13.90
C PHE A 93 -12.33 -12.97 14.93
N GLN A 94 -12.10 -11.70 15.29
CA GLN A 94 -12.92 -11.00 16.29
C GLN A 94 -14.26 -10.51 15.73
N HIS A 95 -14.28 -10.00 14.50
CA HIS A 95 -15.44 -9.33 13.93
C HIS A 95 -16.08 -10.09 12.76
N GLY A 96 -15.49 -11.19 12.32
CA GLY A 96 -15.90 -11.90 11.12
C GLY A 96 -15.57 -11.12 9.84
N PRO A 97 -16.15 -11.50 8.69
CA PRO A 97 -15.86 -10.87 7.40
C PRO A 97 -16.34 -9.40 7.35
N VAL A 98 -17.34 -9.04 8.14
CA VAL A 98 -17.89 -7.69 8.17
C VAL A 98 -17.85 -7.16 9.60
N ASN A 99 -17.03 -6.13 9.82
CA ASN A 99 -16.98 -5.41 11.07
C ASN A 99 -18.21 -4.49 11.20
N GLN A 100 -19.22 -4.97 11.92
CA GLN A 100 -20.47 -4.25 12.12
C GLN A 100 -20.29 -2.93 12.88
N VAL A 101 -19.37 -2.89 13.84
CA VAL A 101 -19.08 -1.66 14.61
C VAL A 101 -18.52 -0.60 13.67
N GLN A 102 -17.53 -0.96 12.85
CA GLN A 102 -16.97 -0.05 11.85
C GLN A 102 -18.05 0.42 10.86
N ARG A 103 -18.87 -0.51 10.35
CA ARG A 103 -19.94 -0.19 9.40
C ARG A 103 -20.93 0.80 9.99
N GLN A 104 -21.38 0.58 11.22
CA GLN A 104 -22.32 1.46 11.91
C GLN A 104 -21.73 2.86 12.12
N VAL A 105 -20.46 2.94 12.54
CA VAL A 105 -19.75 4.22 12.73
C VAL A 105 -19.66 4.98 11.41
N MET A 106 -19.30 4.30 10.31
CA MET A 106 -19.18 4.93 9.00
C MET A 106 -20.54 5.39 8.46
N GLN A 107 -21.57 4.53 8.54
CA GLN A 107 -22.92 4.84 8.08
C GLN A 107 -23.65 5.84 9.01
N GLY A 108 -23.21 5.97 10.26
CA GLY A 108 -23.72 6.90 11.27
C GLY A 108 -23.24 8.35 11.11
N GLY A 109 -22.63 8.71 9.99
CA GLY A 109 -22.27 10.10 9.66
C GLY A 109 -20.80 10.46 9.85
N LEU A 110 -19.94 9.52 10.30
CA LEU A 110 -18.49 9.76 10.40
C LEU A 110 -17.74 9.53 9.08
N PHE A 111 -18.40 8.95 8.07
CA PHE A 111 -17.77 8.68 6.78
C PHE A 111 -17.20 9.93 6.08
N PRO A 112 -17.89 11.10 6.00
CA PRO A 112 -17.31 12.29 5.35
C PRO A 112 -16.03 12.79 6.05
N THR A 113 -16.01 12.76 7.38
CA THR A 113 -14.83 13.10 8.18
C THR A 113 -13.69 12.13 7.89
N PHE A 114 -13.99 10.82 7.84
CA PHE A 114 -13.03 9.79 7.49
C PHE A 114 -12.47 9.97 6.05
N CYS A 115 -13.31 10.36 5.10
CA CYS A 115 -12.87 10.71 3.74
C CYS A 115 -11.89 11.89 3.76
N CYS A 116 -12.18 12.95 4.51
CA CYS A 116 -11.29 14.12 4.60
C CYS A 116 -9.91 13.74 5.16
N TRP A 117 -9.88 12.97 6.24
CA TRP A 117 -8.62 12.48 6.82
C TRP A 117 -7.85 11.58 5.87
N THR A 118 -8.55 10.69 5.16
CA THR A 118 -7.94 9.78 4.19
C THR A 118 -7.34 10.57 3.03
N LEU A 119 -8.08 11.52 2.45
CA LEU A 119 -7.59 12.37 1.35
C LEU A 119 -6.40 13.23 1.78
N ALA A 120 -6.44 13.80 3.00
CA ALA A 120 -5.31 14.54 3.55
C ALA A 120 -4.06 13.65 3.71
N GLY A 121 -4.23 12.46 4.29
CA GLY A 121 -3.15 11.49 4.43
C GLY A 121 -2.56 11.05 3.09
N THR A 122 -3.40 10.69 2.13
CA THR A 122 -2.96 10.33 0.76
C THR A 122 -2.22 11.49 0.09
N GLY A 123 -2.72 12.73 0.22
CA GLY A 123 -2.06 13.92 -0.32
C GLY A 123 -0.66 14.13 0.25
N VAL A 124 -0.48 13.95 1.55
CA VAL A 124 0.83 14.05 2.22
C VAL A 124 1.81 13.00 1.69
N VAL A 125 1.38 11.74 1.54
CA VAL A 125 2.24 10.66 1.02
C VAL A 125 2.68 10.95 -0.42
N ILE A 126 1.76 11.40 -1.28
CA ILE A 126 2.07 11.78 -2.67
C ILE A 126 3.08 12.93 -2.69
N ALA A 127 2.90 13.95 -1.85
CA ALA A 127 3.80 15.10 -1.77
C ALA A 127 5.23 14.68 -1.35
N ILE A 128 5.35 13.81 -0.34
CA ILE A 128 6.65 13.28 0.10
C ILE A 128 7.31 12.48 -1.03
N ALA A 129 6.57 11.58 -1.68
CA ALA A 129 7.13 10.77 -2.77
C ALA A 129 7.59 11.64 -3.95
N ALA A 130 6.81 12.67 -4.31
CA ALA A 130 7.20 13.65 -5.32
C ALA A 130 8.48 14.42 -4.92
N ALA A 131 8.56 14.88 -3.68
CA ALA A 131 9.72 15.60 -3.17
C ALA A 131 10.99 14.74 -3.15
N VAL A 132 10.90 13.49 -2.69
CA VAL A 132 12.02 12.52 -2.69
C VAL A 132 12.49 12.23 -4.11
N THR A 133 11.55 12.02 -5.04
CA THR A 133 11.87 11.74 -6.45
C THR A 133 12.58 12.93 -7.09
N TRP A 134 12.07 14.15 -6.87
CA TRP A 134 12.67 15.39 -7.38
C TRP A 134 14.06 15.65 -6.80
N TRP A 135 14.25 15.38 -5.50
CA TRP A 135 15.55 15.51 -4.85
C TRP A 135 16.57 14.51 -5.41
N SER A 136 16.16 13.27 -5.68
CA SER A 136 17.03 12.25 -6.29
C SER A 136 17.50 12.65 -7.69
N GLU A 137 16.70 13.39 -8.44
CA GLU A 137 17.07 13.88 -9.78
C GLU A 137 18.10 14.98 -9.75
N ARG A 138 18.02 15.92 -8.79
CA ARG A 138 19.04 16.98 -8.64
C ARG A 138 20.42 16.45 -8.29
N LYS A 139 20.51 15.23 -7.75
CA LYS A 139 21.77 14.58 -7.36
C LYS A 139 22.38 13.71 -8.46
N ARG A 140 21.67 13.48 -9.57
CA ARG A 140 22.20 12.80 -10.77
C ARG A 140 22.71 13.83 -11.77
#